data_AF-A0A972Y4G5-F1
#
_entry.id   AF-A0A972Y4G5-F1
#
_cell.length_a   1.000
_cell.length_b   1.000
_cell.length_c   1.000
_cell.angle_alpha   90.00
_cell.angle_beta   90.00
_cell.angle_gamma   90.00
#
_symmetry.space_group_name_H-M   'P 1'
#
loop_
_entity.id
_entity.type
_entity.pdbx_description
1 polymer ?
#
loop_
_entity_poly.entity_id
_entity_poly.type
_entity_poly.pdbx_seq_one_letter_code
_entity_poly.pdbx_strand_id
1 'polypeptide(L)' 'MQKMGVSEAIFYNWKKKYGGLGVSELRRLKQLEEENSKLKQLVADLSLDNKMLQDIIQKKL' A
#
# COMPACT_ATOMS: atom_id res chain seq x y z
N MET A 1 -40.27 -23.99 14.57
CA MET A 1 -39.96 -22.95 15.57
C MET A 1 -38.45 -22.80 15.68
N GLN A 2 -37.99 -21.54 15.57
CA GLN A 2 -36.72 -20.99 16.09
C GLN A 2 -35.40 -21.73 15.81
N LYS A 3 -34.87 -21.64 14.59
CA LYS A 3 -33.43 -21.86 14.34
C LYS A 3 -32.90 -20.99 13.20
N MET A 4 -33.04 -19.66 13.23
CA MET A 4 -32.33 -18.80 12.26
C MET A 4 -32.34 -17.29 12.57
N GLY A 5 -33.06 -16.78 13.58
CA GLY A 5 -33.03 -15.34 13.89
C GLY A 5 -31.70 -14.84 14.47
N VAL A 6 -30.92 -15.73 15.09
CA VAL A 6 -29.64 -15.37 15.74
C VAL A 6 -28.46 -15.42 14.76
N SER A 7 -28.52 -16.24 13.69
CA SER A 7 -27.37 -16.45 12.80
C SER A 7 -27.21 -15.32 11.76
N GLU A 8 -28.30 -14.85 11.15
CA GLU A 8 -28.23 -13.74 10.19
C GLU A 8 -27.93 -12.41 10.87
N ALA A 9 -28.57 -12.13 12.01
CA ALA A 9 -28.32 -10.90 12.76
C ALA A 9 -26.87 -10.83 13.28
N ILE A 10 -26.33 -11.96 13.75
CA ILE A 10 -24.91 -12.06 14.13
C ILE A 10 -24.03 -11.91 12.89
N PHE A 11 -24.28 -12.63 11.79
CA PHE A 11 -23.49 -12.51 10.56
C PHE A 11 -23.45 -11.07 10.03
N TYR A 12 -24.58 -10.38 10.01
CA TYR A 12 -24.67 -8.99 9.56
C TYR A 12 -23.95 -8.04 10.54
N ASN A 13 -24.03 -8.28 11.85
CA ASN A 13 -23.29 -7.51 12.84
C ASN A 13 -21.77 -7.73 12.74
N TRP A 14 -21.31 -8.95 12.50
CA TRP A 14 -19.89 -9.23 12.28
C TRP A 14 -19.38 -8.63 10.97
N LYS A 15 -20.17 -8.72 9.88
CA LYS A 15 -19.88 -8.07 8.60
C LYS A 15 -19.86 -6.54 8.72
N LYS A 16 -20.77 -5.95 9.50
CA LYS A 16 -20.81 -4.50 9.78
C LYS A 16 -19.64 -4.05 10.64
N LYS A 17 -19.25 -4.86 11.64
CA LYS A 17 -18.18 -4.53 12.61
C LYS A 17 -16.78 -4.71 12.03
N TYR A 18 -16.57 -5.71 11.17
CA TYR A 18 -15.23 -6.08 10.66
C TYR A 18 -15.07 -5.96 9.14
N GLY A 19 -16.16 -5.97 8.37
CA GLY A 19 -16.10 -5.88 6.90
C GLY A 19 -15.60 -4.52 6.40
N GLY A 20 -15.82 -3.45 7.15
CA GLY A 20 -15.28 -2.12 6.81
C GLY A 20 -13.80 -1.95 7.18
N LEU A 21 -13.38 -2.53 8.30
CA LEU A 21 -11.99 -2.46 8.80
C LEU A 21 -11.03 -3.14 7.82
N GLY A 22 -11.31 -4.38 7.42
CA GLY A 22 -10.45 -5.10 6.46
C GLY A 22 -10.38 -4.44 5.09
N VAL A 23 -11.48 -3.85 4.58
CA VAL A 23 -11.47 -3.15 3.28
C VAL A 23 -10.68 -1.85 3.35
N SER A 24 -10.80 -1.11 4.45
CA SER A 24 -10.04 0.14 4.64
C SER A 24 -8.54 -0.12 4.82
N GLU A 25 -8.17 -1.15 5.57
CA GLU A 25 -6.77 -1.57 5.75
C GLU A 25 -6.17 -2.08 4.43
N LEU A 26 -6.91 -2.89 3.65
CA LEU A 26 -6.48 -3.33 2.33
C LEU A 26 -6.31 -2.16 1.35
N ARG A 27 -7.20 -1.16 1.39
CA ARG A 27 -7.06 0.05 0.57
C ARG A 27 -5.81 0.83 0.96
N ARG A 28 -5.57 1.01 2.27
CA ARG A 28 -4.36 1.68 2.77
C ARG A 28 -3.09 0.92 2.40
N LEU A 29 -3.11 -0.41 2.50
CA LEU A 29 -1.99 -1.27 2.13
C LEU A 29 -1.66 -1.12 0.64
N LYS A 30 -2.65 -1.17 -0.25
CA LYS A 30 -2.45 -0.94 -1.69
C LYS A 30 -1.88 0.45 -1.99
N GLN A 31 -2.36 1.49 -1.31
CA GLN A 31 -1.83 2.86 -1.48
C GLN A 31 -0.36 2.94 -1.05
N LEU A 32 -0.01 2.34 0.08
CA LEU A 32 1.37 2.31 0.56
C LEU A 32 2.29 1.49 -0.36
N GLU A 33 1.80 0.39 -0.93
CA GLU A 33 2.54 -0.40 -1.92
C GLU A 33 2.81 0.41 -3.20
N GLU A 34 1.81 1.13 -3.69
CA GLU A 34 1.94 2.00 -4.87
C GLU A 34 2.91 3.15 -4.62
N GLU A 35 2.79 3.83 -3.48
CA GLU A 35 3.69 4.91 -3.08
C GLU A 35 5.13 4.42 -2.92
N ASN A 36 5.33 3.28 -2.25
CA ASN A 36 6.65 2.67 -2.10
C ASN A 36 7.26 2.30 -3.47
N SER A 37 6.45 1.80 -4.41
CA SER A 37 6.92 1.53 -5.77
C SER A 37 7.41 2.80 -6.48
N LYS A 38 6.63 3.89 -6.40
CA LYS A 38 7.01 5.19 -6.99
C LYS A 38 8.27 5.76 -6.35
N LEU A 39 8.38 5.69 -5.02
CA LEU A 39 9.55 6.15 -4.28
C LEU A 39 10.81 5.37 -4.66
N LYS A 40 10.72 4.03 -4.78
CA LYS A 40 11.85 3.20 -5.23
C LYS A 40 12.32 3.57 -6.63
N GLN A 41 11.38 3.81 -7.55
CA GLN A 41 11.71 4.26 -8.91
C GLN A 41 12.42 5.61 -8.88
N LEU A 42 11.86 6.61 -8.18
CA LEU A 42 12.47 7.93 -8.04
C LEU A 42 13.88 7.87 -7.46
N VAL A 43 14.10 7.04 -6.43
CA VAL A 43 15.42 6.85 -5.83
C VAL A 43 16.40 6.23 -6.82
N ALA A 44 15.96 5.24 -7.62
CA ALA A 44 16.81 4.63 -8.63
C ALA A 44 17.23 5.64 -9.70
N ASP A 45 16.28 6.43 -10.22
CA ASP A 45 16.53 7.46 -11.23
C ASP A 45 17.50 8.53 -10.70
N LEU A 46 17.24 9.07 -9.50
CA LEU A 46 18.12 10.05 -8.87
C LEU A 46 19.51 9.50 -8.58
N SER A 47 19.61 8.21 -8.22
CA SER A 47 20.90 7.57 -7.97
C SER A 47 21.73 7.42 -9.26
N LEU A 48 21.06 7.11 -10.38
CA LEU A 48 21.70 7.04 -11.69
C LEU A 48 22.19 8.43 -12.14
N ASP A 49 21.36 9.46 -12.00
CA ASP A 49 21.72 10.84 -12.32
C ASP A 49 22.91 11.31 -11.46
N ASN A 50 22.86 11.04 -10.15
CA ASN A 50 23.95 11.40 -9.25
C ASN A 50 25.27 10.74 -9.68
N LYS A 51 25.23 9.45 -10.01
CA LYS A 51 26.41 8.72 -10.49
C LYS A 51 26.95 9.30 -11.80
N MET A 52 26.08 9.60 -12.75
CA MET A 52 26.49 10.22 -14.02
C MET A 52 27.15 11.59 -13.79
N LEU A 53 26.59 12.42 -12.89
CA LEU A 53 27.17 13.71 -12.55
C LEU A 53 28.53 13.57 -11.86
N GLN A 54 28.69 12.60 -10.95
CA GLN A 54 29.99 12.30 -10.34
C GLN A 54 31.02 11.87 -11.37
N ASP A 55 30.65 10.98 -12.30
CA ASP A 55 31.54 10.53 -13.39
C ASP A 55 31.98 11.70 -14.30
N ILE A 56 31.07 12.64 -14.60
CA ILE A 56 31.40 13.84 -15.38
C ILE A 56 32.38 14.74 -14.61
N ILE A 57 32.18 14.94 -13.31
CA ILE A 57 33.08 15.74 -12.48
C ILE A 57 34.47 15.09 -12.44
N GLN A 58 34.54 13.77 -12.23
CA GLN A 58 35.80 13.04 -12.20
C GLN A 58 36.56 13.11 -13.54
N LYS A 59 35.86 13.12 -14.68
CA LYS A 59 36.51 13.27 -16.00
C LYS A 59 37.01 14.68 -16.30
N LYS A 60 36.52 15.70 -15.57
CA LYS A 60 36.92 17.10 -15.74
C LYS A 60 38.07 17.53 -14.83
N LEU A 61 38.36 16.75 -13.80
CA LEU A 61 39.51 16.91 -12.90
C LEU A 61 40.70 16.08 -13.42
#